data_AF-A0A7R9F079-F1
#
_entry.id   AF-A0A7R9F079-F1
#
_cell.length_a   1.000
_cell.length_b   1.000
_cell.length_c   1.000
_cell.angle_alpha   90.00
_cell.angle_beta   90.00
_cell.angle_gamma   90.00
#
_symmetry.space_group_name_H-M   'P 1'
#
loop_
_entity.id
_entity.type
_entity.pdbx_description
1 polymer ?
#
loop_
_entity_poly.entity_id
_entity_poly.type
_entity_poly.pdbx_seq_one_letter_code
_entity_poly.pdbx_strand_id
1 'polypeptide(L)'
;MLDFVSSSRSELSMDTRRGKTGFQLRPVAGYLSPRDFLSGLAFRVFHCTQYIRHSSDPFYTPEPDCCHELLGHMPLLANPSFAQFSQELGLASLGASDEDIEKLATLYFFTVEFGLCHQDGQLRVYGAGLLSSVAELKHALKANDKIKRFDPEVTCQEECIITAFQNAYYYTDSFDEAKEKMRSFANRIQRPFGVRYNPYTQSVEVLSNAEKIVTLVSELRGDLCIVSNALRKIHAQDETVDVESITNLLHSGIQVQGDQHDQQEQ
;
A
#
# COMPACT_ATOMS: atom_id res chain seq x y z
N MET A 1 -23.56 -0.63 -11.53
CA MET A 1 -24.34 -1.47 -10.59
C MET A 1 -23.54 -2.75 -10.47
N LEU A 2 -22.79 -2.92 -9.38
CA LEU A 2 -22.01 -4.14 -9.15
C LEU A 2 -22.98 -5.21 -8.64
N ASP A 3 -23.13 -6.29 -9.39
CA ASP A 3 -23.99 -7.43 -9.06
C ASP A 3 -23.43 -8.17 -7.83
N PHE A 4 -23.90 -7.78 -6.65
CA PHE A 4 -23.60 -8.45 -5.37
C PHE A 4 -24.85 -9.04 -4.71
N VAL A 5 -25.94 -9.26 -5.46
CA VAL A 5 -27.19 -9.77 -4.89
C VAL A 5 -27.55 -11.14 -5.43
N SER A 6 -27.61 -12.08 -4.49
CA SER A 6 -28.41 -13.31 -4.47
C SER A 6 -27.80 -14.59 -5.07
N SER A 7 -27.47 -15.49 -4.14
CA SER A 7 -27.47 -16.95 -4.32
C SER A 7 -26.33 -17.57 -5.12
N SER A 8 -25.14 -17.61 -4.51
CA SER A 8 -24.24 -18.76 -4.59
C SER A 8 -23.12 -18.55 -3.57
N ARG A 9 -22.81 -19.54 -2.73
CA ARG A 9 -21.58 -19.54 -1.92
C ARG A 9 -20.42 -19.27 -2.87
N SER A 10 -19.78 -18.11 -2.74
CA SER A 10 -18.52 -17.84 -3.41
C SER A 10 -17.48 -18.74 -2.73
N GLU A 11 -17.23 -19.91 -3.30
CA GLU A 11 -16.01 -20.64 -3.01
C GLU A 11 -14.85 -19.68 -3.27
N LEU A 12 -14.11 -19.32 -2.21
CA LEU A 12 -12.83 -18.64 -2.28
C LEU A 12 -11.84 -19.60 -2.95
N SER A 13 -12.01 -19.83 -4.25
CA SER A 13 -11.06 -20.55 -5.06
C SER A 13 -9.79 -19.71 -5.14
N MET A 14 -8.67 -20.29 -4.70
CA MET A 14 -7.32 -19.73 -4.86
C MET A 14 -6.94 -19.45 -6.33
N ASP A 15 -7.78 -19.84 -7.29
CA ASP A 15 -7.51 -19.76 -8.74
C ASP A 15 -8.37 -18.72 -9.47
N THR A 16 -9.16 -17.91 -8.76
CA THR A 16 -9.98 -16.87 -9.38
C THR A 16 -9.12 -15.69 -9.82
N ARG A 17 -8.68 -15.72 -11.09
CA ARG A 17 -8.18 -14.60 -11.93
C ARG A 17 -7.47 -13.48 -11.15
N ARG A 18 -6.13 -13.46 -11.20
CA ARG A 18 -5.31 -12.28 -10.82
C ARG A 18 -6.06 -11.02 -11.23
N GLY A 19 -6.57 -10.28 -10.25
CA GLY A 19 -7.39 -9.10 -10.50
C GLY A 19 -6.58 -8.02 -11.23
N LYS A 20 -7.19 -6.85 -11.44
CA LYS A 20 -6.55 -5.69 -12.11
C LYS A 20 -5.17 -5.29 -11.55
N THR A 21 -4.87 -5.71 -10.31
CA THR A 21 -3.69 -5.31 -9.54
C THR A 21 -2.74 -6.47 -9.24
N GLY A 22 -3.05 -7.70 -9.64
CA GLY A 22 -2.23 -8.87 -9.32
C GLY A 22 -2.25 -9.32 -7.85
N PHE A 23 -3.06 -8.71 -6.99
CA PHE A 23 -3.31 -9.20 -5.64
C PHE A 23 -4.03 -10.56 -5.64
N GLN A 24 -3.67 -11.39 -4.66
CA GLN A 24 -4.21 -12.72 -4.44
C GLN A 24 -4.64 -12.88 -2.98
N LEU A 25 -5.63 -13.74 -2.74
CA LEU A 25 -6.11 -14.04 -1.40
C LEU A 25 -5.55 -15.36 -0.91
N ARG A 26 -5.11 -15.38 0.35
CA ARG A 26 -4.70 -16.60 1.04
C ARG A 26 -5.57 -16.79 2.27
N PRO A 27 -6.30 -17.91 2.40
CA PRO A 27 -7.08 -18.18 3.58
C PRO A 27 -6.17 -18.28 4.81
N VAL A 28 -6.60 -17.67 5.91
CA VAL A 28 -5.94 -17.77 7.21
C VAL A 28 -6.95 -18.09 8.29
N ALA A 29 -6.54 -18.89 9.28
CA ALA A 29 -7.42 -19.34 10.35
C ALA A 29 -7.69 -18.25 11.41
N GLY A 30 -6.87 -17.22 11.49
CA GLY A 30 -6.96 -16.16 12.49
C GLY A 30 -5.79 -15.18 12.38
N TYR A 31 -5.45 -14.53 13.49
CA TYR A 31 -4.40 -13.51 13.55
C TYR A 31 -3.02 -14.05 13.16
N LEU A 32 -2.32 -13.29 12.32
CA LEU A 32 -0.91 -13.47 12.01
C LEU A 32 -0.08 -12.48 12.83
N SER A 33 1.20 -12.80 13.03
CA SER A 33 2.15 -11.78 13.49
C SER A 33 2.18 -10.62 12.47
N PRO A 34 2.40 -9.37 12.90
CA PRO A 34 2.52 -8.24 11.97
C PRO A 34 3.59 -8.49 10.90
N ARG A 35 4.70 -9.14 11.27
CA ARG A 35 5.77 -9.52 10.35
C ARG A 35 5.27 -10.46 9.25
N ASP A 36 4.53 -11.51 9.59
CA ASP A 36 4.02 -12.48 8.61
C ASP A 36 2.94 -11.87 7.70
N PHE A 37 2.05 -11.07 8.28
CA PHE A 37 1.00 -10.40 7.53
C PHE A 37 1.58 -9.40 6.52
N LEU A 38 2.46 -8.48 6.98
CA LEU A 38 3.12 -7.50 6.11
C LEU A 38 3.99 -8.17 5.04
N SER A 39 4.69 -9.26 5.39
CA SER A 39 5.47 -10.03 4.41
C SER A 39 4.59 -10.57 3.29
N GLY A 40 3.34 -10.96 3.57
CA GLY A 40 2.37 -11.32 2.53
C GLY A 40 2.09 -10.19 1.54
N LEU A 41 1.90 -8.96 2.05
CA LEU A 41 1.63 -7.79 1.21
C LEU A 41 2.77 -7.51 0.22
N ALA A 42 4.02 -7.81 0.59
CA ALA A 42 5.17 -7.66 -0.30
C ALA A 42 5.03 -8.47 -1.61
N PHE A 43 4.33 -9.61 -1.54
CA PHE A 43 4.06 -10.51 -2.67
C PHE A 43 2.68 -10.29 -3.30
N ARG A 44 1.99 -9.19 -2.93
CA ARG A 44 0.59 -8.95 -3.28
C ARG A 44 -0.31 -10.10 -2.82
N VAL A 45 -0.03 -10.66 -1.64
CA VAL A 45 -0.85 -11.70 -1.01
C VAL A 45 -1.52 -11.11 0.21
N PHE A 46 -2.85 -11.05 0.19
CA PHE A 46 -3.64 -10.62 1.32
C PHE A 46 -4.19 -11.85 2.05
N HIS A 47 -3.87 -11.95 3.34
CA HIS A 47 -4.36 -13.05 4.18
C HIS A 47 -5.78 -12.73 4.64
N CYS A 48 -6.73 -13.59 4.33
CA CYS A 48 -8.17 -13.34 4.48
C CYS A 48 -8.79 -14.43 5.36
N THR A 49 -9.55 -14.05 6.37
CA THR A 49 -10.36 -15.02 7.14
C THR A 49 -11.57 -15.48 6.32
N GLN A 50 -12.12 -16.63 6.69
CA GLN A 50 -13.28 -17.22 5.98
C GLN A 50 -14.52 -17.38 6.86
N TYR A 51 -14.37 -17.23 8.18
CA TYR A 51 -15.50 -17.29 9.10
C TYR A 51 -16.34 -16.01 9.00
N ILE A 52 -17.59 -16.09 9.42
CA ILE A 52 -18.52 -14.96 9.50
C ILE A 52 -18.79 -14.71 10.98
N ARG A 53 -18.89 -13.43 11.36
CA ARG A 53 -19.22 -12.99 12.73
C ARG A 53 -20.52 -13.62 13.25
N HIS A 54 -20.65 -13.65 14.57
CA HIS A 54 -21.82 -14.24 15.21
C HIS A 54 -23.10 -13.45 14.91
N SER A 55 -24.20 -14.16 14.61
CA SER A 55 -25.45 -13.55 14.14
C SER A 55 -26.20 -12.74 15.19
N SER A 56 -25.83 -12.82 16.48
CA SER A 56 -26.46 -12.05 17.55
C SER A 56 -26.14 -10.55 17.49
N ASP A 57 -25.01 -10.17 16.89
CA ASP A 57 -24.61 -8.78 16.71
C ASP A 57 -23.93 -8.59 15.35
N PRO A 58 -24.70 -8.55 14.24
CA PRO A 58 -24.13 -8.49 12.89
C PRO A 58 -23.42 -7.14 12.61
N PHE A 59 -23.65 -6.11 13.42
CA PHE A 59 -23.07 -4.79 13.22
C PHE A 59 -21.74 -4.58 13.95
N TYR A 60 -21.27 -5.57 14.73
CA TYR A 60 -20.03 -5.51 15.47
C TYR A 60 -19.28 -6.85 15.41
N THR A 61 -17.96 -6.76 15.26
CA THR A 61 -17.06 -7.90 15.46
C THR A 61 -15.72 -7.36 15.96
N PRO A 62 -15.13 -7.95 17.02
CA PRO A 62 -13.78 -7.60 17.46
C PRO A 62 -12.71 -8.18 16.52
N GLU A 63 -13.02 -9.27 15.81
CA GLU A 63 -12.10 -9.95 14.91
C GLU A 63 -12.46 -9.69 13.43
N PRO A 64 -11.47 -9.61 12.53
CA PRO A 64 -11.74 -9.40 11.10
C PRO A 64 -12.34 -10.67 10.50
N ASP A 65 -13.66 -10.69 10.34
CA ASP A 65 -14.39 -11.76 9.68
C ASP A 65 -14.43 -11.55 8.15
N CYS A 66 -14.88 -12.56 7.40
CA CYS A 66 -14.96 -12.52 5.94
C CYS A 66 -15.75 -11.30 5.41
N CYS A 67 -16.73 -10.79 6.14
CA CYS A 67 -17.45 -9.56 5.77
C CYS A 67 -16.54 -8.32 5.80
N HIS A 68 -15.71 -8.18 6.82
CA HIS A 68 -14.70 -7.12 6.91
C HIS A 68 -13.73 -7.19 5.72
N GLU A 69 -13.23 -8.40 5.42
CA GLU A 69 -12.27 -8.59 4.33
C GLU A 69 -12.86 -8.23 2.96
N LEU A 70 -14.05 -8.76 2.66
CA LEU A 70 -14.70 -8.59 1.36
C LEU A 70 -15.22 -7.18 1.12
N LEU A 71 -15.76 -6.52 2.16
CA LEU A 71 -16.39 -5.19 2.02
C LEU A 71 -15.39 -4.06 2.28
N GLY A 72 -14.42 -4.26 3.16
CA GLY A 72 -13.42 -3.27 3.51
C GLY A 72 -12.21 -3.29 2.58
N HIS A 73 -11.51 -4.42 2.51
CA HIS A 73 -10.22 -4.48 1.81
C HIS A 73 -10.33 -4.69 0.30
N MET A 74 -11.16 -5.64 -0.13
CA MET A 74 -11.17 -6.08 -1.54
C MET A 74 -11.44 -4.96 -2.56
N PRO A 75 -12.38 -4.01 -2.33
CA PRO A 75 -12.63 -2.93 -3.27
C PRO A 75 -11.39 -2.05 -3.49
N LEU A 76 -10.60 -1.82 -2.44
CA LEU A 76 -9.39 -1.01 -2.52
C LEU A 76 -8.20 -1.76 -3.08
N LEU A 77 -8.04 -3.04 -2.78
CA LEU A 77 -6.99 -3.85 -3.41
C LEU A 77 -7.21 -4.00 -4.93
N ALA A 78 -8.40 -3.71 -5.45
CA ALA A 78 -8.67 -3.60 -6.88
C ALA A 78 -8.23 -2.25 -7.50
N ASN A 79 -7.89 -1.25 -6.70
CA ASN A 79 -7.30 0.02 -7.14
C ASN A 79 -5.77 -0.11 -7.28
N PRO A 80 -5.17 0.17 -8.45
CA PRO A 80 -3.72 0.01 -8.66
C PRO A 80 -2.83 0.84 -7.74
N SER A 81 -3.18 2.10 -7.47
CA SER A 81 -2.38 2.97 -6.60
C SER A 81 -2.42 2.48 -5.15
N PHE A 82 -3.60 2.07 -4.67
CA PHE A 82 -3.74 1.48 -3.35
C PHE A 82 -3.02 0.13 -3.21
N ALA A 83 -3.16 -0.76 -4.19
CA ALA A 83 -2.45 -2.03 -4.22
C ALA A 83 -0.92 -1.83 -4.17
N GLN A 84 -0.40 -0.84 -4.91
CA GLN A 84 1.02 -0.49 -4.85
C GLN A 84 1.39 0.02 -3.44
N PHE A 85 0.59 0.93 -2.86
CA PHE A 85 0.80 1.42 -1.49
C PHE A 85 0.85 0.28 -0.46
N SER A 86 -0.11 -0.65 -0.49
CA SER A 86 -0.12 -1.83 0.38
C SER A 86 1.12 -2.71 0.16
N GLN A 87 1.58 -2.85 -1.08
CA GLN A 87 2.80 -3.59 -1.37
C GLN A 87 4.07 -2.88 -0.86
N GLU A 88 4.14 -1.54 -0.92
CA GLU A 88 5.28 -0.77 -0.36
C GLU A 88 5.43 -1.02 1.15
N LEU A 89 4.32 -1.05 1.90
CA LEU A 89 4.33 -1.43 3.33
C LEU A 89 4.95 -2.81 3.54
N GLY A 90 4.55 -3.80 2.74
CA GLY A 90 5.11 -5.14 2.83
C GLY A 90 6.58 -5.22 2.40
N LEU A 91 6.99 -4.51 1.35
CA LEU A 91 8.40 -4.48 0.92
C LEU A 91 9.30 -3.78 1.95
N ALA A 92 8.79 -2.77 2.64
CA ALA A 92 9.48 -2.11 3.74
C ALA A 92 9.69 -3.04 4.95
N SER A 93 8.78 -4.00 5.18
CA SER A 93 8.84 -4.93 6.31
C SER A 93 9.90 -6.03 6.14
N LEU A 94 10.32 -6.33 4.91
CA LEU A 94 11.27 -7.40 4.62
C LEU A 94 12.67 -7.06 5.17
N GLY A 95 13.11 -7.87 6.14
CA GLY A 95 14.41 -7.70 6.80
C GLY A 95 14.47 -6.58 7.83
N ALA A 96 13.33 -5.95 8.16
CA ALA A 96 13.26 -4.89 9.16
C ALA A 96 13.32 -5.45 10.60
N SER A 97 13.78 -4.62 11.54
CA SER A 97 13.78 -4.92 12.98
C SER A 97 12.35 -5.08 13.52
N ASP A 98 12.16 -5.71 14.69
CA ASP A 98 10.82 -5.83 15.28
C ASP A 98 10.23 -4.46 15.62
N GLU A 99 11.05 -3.50 16.06
CA GLU A 99 10.64 -2.11 16.31
C GLU A 99 10.10 -1.43 15.03
N ASP A 100 10.77 -1.64 13.90
CA ASP A 100 10.31 -1.09 12.62
C ASP A 100 9.07 -1.83 12.10
N ILE A 101 8.93 -3.13 12.39
CA ILE A 101 7.69 -3.88 12.09
C ILE A 101 6.51 -3.30 12.88
N GLU A 102 6.69 -2.97 14.16
CA GLU A 102 5.64 -2.34 14.97
C GLU A 102 5.24 -0.98 14.39
N LYS A 103 6.22 -0.13 14.02
CA LYS A 103 5.94 1.15 13.34
C LYS A 103 5.18 0.95 12.03
N LEU A 104 5.59 0.00 11.19
CA LEU A 104 4.91 -0.32 9.93
C LEU A 104 3.50 -0.87 10.16
N ALA A 105 3.28 -1.65 11.21
CA ALA A 105 1.97 -2.14 11.58
C ALA A 105 1.04 -1.00 12.01
N THR A 106 1.54 -0.04 12.79
CA THR A 106 0.80 1.19 13.15
C THR A 106 0.46 2.01 11.91
N LEU A 107 1.41 2.16 10.98
CA LEU A 107 1.16 2.85 9.70
C LEU A 107 0.11 2.13 8.86
N TYR A 108 0.16 0.80 8.78
CA TYR A 108 -0.87 0.00 8.14
C TYR A 108 -2.24 0.24 8.81
N PHE A 109 -2.30 0.26 10.14
CA PHE A 109 -3.53 0.47 10.89
C PHE A 109 -4.15 1.84 10.61
N PHE A 110 -3.39 2.92 10.72
CA PHE A 110 -3.93 4.28 10.50
C PHE A 110 -4.08 4.67 9.03
N THR A 111 -3.73 3.78 8.10
CA THR A 111 -3.97 3.97 6.67
C THR A 111 -4.94 2.92 6.13
N VAL A 112 -4.53 1.67 6.00
CA VAL A 112 -5.33 0.59 5.40
C VAL A 112 -6.57 0.26 6.22
N GLU A 113 -6.51 0.32 7.57
CA GLU A 113 -7.67 0.00 8.43
C GLU A 113 -8.56 1.23 8.73
N PHE A 114 -7.96 2.38 9.05
CA PHE A 114 -8.69 3.57 9.55
C PHE A 114 -8.36 4.86 8.79
N GLY A 115 -7.85 4.75 7.56
CA GLY A 115 -7.45 5.90 6.74
C GLY A 115 -8.59 6.65 6.07
N LEU A 116 -8.33 7.94 5.87
CA LEU A 116 -9.21 8.90 5.20
C LEU A 116 -8.50 9.48 3.96
N CYS A 117 -9.25 10.00 3.00
CA CYS A 117 -8.67 10.72 1.88
C CYS A 117 -9.48 11.96 1.49
N HIS A 118 -8.84 12.92 0.83
CA HIS A 118 -9.55 13.94 0.09
C HIS A 118 -9.87 13.45 -1.32
N GLN A 119 -11.10 13.67 -1.74
CA GLN A 119 -11.55 13.45 -3.12
C GLN A 119 -12.49 14.58 -3.50
N ASP A 120 -12.16 15.29 -4.58
CA ASP A 120 -12.94 16.43 -5.08
C ASP A 120 -13.22 17.49 -4.00
N GLY A 121 -12.20 17.76 -3.17
CA GLY A 121 -12.29 18.72 -2.06
C GLY A 121 -13.13 18.27 -0.86
N GLN A 122 -13.57 17.00 -0.83
CA GLN A 122 -14.34 16.42 0.26
C GLN A 122 -13.57 15.31 0.96
N LEU A 123 -13.73 15.23 2.28
CA LEU A 123 -13.19 14.12 3.05
C LEU A 123 -14.01 12.85 2.82
N ARG A 124 -13.31 11.77 2.49
CA ARG A 124 -13.86 10.44 2.22
C ARG A 124 -13.11 9.40 3.06
N VAL A 125 -13.75 8.26 3.23
CA VAL A 125 -13.22 7.13 4.00
C VAL A 125 -12.77 6.06 3.04
N TYR A 126 -11.62 5.47 3.31
CA TYR A 126 -11.17 4.28 2.61
C TYR A 126 -10.76 3.16 3.58
N GLY A 127 -10.39 3.44 4.82
CA GLY A 127 -9.97 2.41 5.77
C GLY A 127 -10.98 1.24 5.89
N ALA A 128 -10.50 0.01 5.81
CA ALA A 128 -11.33 -1.19 5.83
C ALA A 128 -12.13 -1.36 7.13
N GLY A 129 -11.52 -1.06 8.28
CA GLY A 129 -12.19 -0.99 9.57
C GLY A 129 -13.36 0.02 9.58
N LEU A 130 -13.18 1.17 8.94
CA LEU A 130 -14.25 2.17 8.81
C LEU A 130 -15.34 1.73 7.82
N LEU A 131 -14.97 1.14 6.69
CA LEU A 131 -15.92 0.67 5.68
C LEU A 131 -16.77 -0.53 6.14
N SER A 132 -16.24 -1.32 7.08
CA SER A 132 -16.91 -2.51 7.63
C SER A 132 -17.63 -2.28 8.96
N SER A 133 -17.45 -1.10 9.60
CA SER A 133 -18.09 -0.72 10.87
C SER A 133 -18.91 0.56 10.72
N VAL A 134 -20.24 0.41 10.73
CA VAL A 134 -21.18 1.56 10.63
C VAL A 134 -21.04 2.52 11.82
N ALA A 135 -20.73 1.99 13.01
CA ALA A 135 -20.58 2.79 14.22
C ALA A 135 -19.30 3.65 14.16
N GLU A 136 -18.16 3.03 13.81
CA GLU A 136 -16.88 3.72 13.68
C GLU A 136 -16.94 4.78 12.56
N LEU A 137 -17.53 4.43 11.42
CA LEU A 137 -17.71 5.35 10.30
C LEU A 137 -18.44 6.64 10.73
N LYS A 138 -19.54 6.50 11.48
CA LYS A 138 -20.29 7.66 11.99
C LYS A 138 -19.50 8.45 13.02
N HIS A 139 -18.64 7.80 13.81
CA HIS A 139 -17.77 8.47 14.76
C HIS A 139 -16.70 9.30 14.04
N ALA A 140 -15.97 8.69 13.10
CA ALA A 140 -14.91 9.34 12.33
C ALA A 140 -15.41 10.58 11.57
N LEU A 141 -16.62 10.51 10.98
CA LEU A 141 -17.21 11.65 10.25
C LEU A 141 -17.71 12.80 11.15
N LYS A 142 -17.85 12.59 12.46
CA LYS A 142 -18.27 13.61 13.43
C LYS A 142 -17.10 14.20 14.21
N ALA A 143 -16.04 13.43 14.40
CA ALA A 143 -14.88 13.79 15.21
C ALA A 143 -13.84 14.59 14.40
N ASN A 144 -14.24 15.74 13.84
CA ASN A 144 -13.36 16.56 13.00
C ASN A 144 -12.09 17.03 13.71
N ASP A 145 -12.13 17.18 15.03
CA ASP A 145 -11.01 17.54 15.89
C ASP A 145 -9.94 16.44 16.01
N LYS A 146 -10.32 15.18 15.72
CA LYS A 146 -9.41 14.02 15.74
C LYS A 146 -8.74 13.74 14.39
N ILE A 147 -9.12 14.46 13.34
CA ILE A 147 -8.65 14.21 11.97
C ILE A 147 -7.36 15.00 11.72
N LYS A 148 -6.26 14.28 11.48
CA LYS A 148 -4.92 14.83 11.27
C LYS A 148 -4.44 14.51 9.86
N ARG A 149 -3.47 15.28 9.34
CA ARG A 149 -2.82 14.94 8.06
C ARG A 149 -1.86 13.78 8.28
N PHE A 150 -1.87 12.81 7.37
CA PHE A 150 -0.95 11.68 7.43
C PHE A 150 0.51 12.13 7.30
N ASP A 151 1.29 11.80 8.32
CA ASP A 151 2.74 11.93 8.35
C ASP A 151 3.30 10.66 8.99
N PRO A 152 4.03 9.80 8.25
CA PRO A 152 4.51 8.53 8.79
C PRO A 152 5.31 8.64 10.10
N GLU A 153 6.11 9.71 10.25
CA GLU A 153 6.95 9.92 11.44
C GLU A 153 6.12 10.14 12.71
N VAL A 154 4.99 10.83 12.57
CA VAL A 154 4.07 11.08 13.67
C VAL A 154 3.09 9.92 13.85
N THR A 155 2.59 9.39 12.74
CA THR A 155 1.51 8.38 12.73
C THR A 155 2.00 7.05 13.31
N CYS A 156 3.26 6.67 13.09
CA CYS A 156 3.80 5.41 13.60
C CYS A 156 3.89 5.34 15.14
N GLN A 157 3.74 6.47 15.83
CA GLN A 157 3.75 6.58 17.29
C GLN A 157 2.35 6.62 17.92
N GLU A 158 1.29 6.66 17.09
CA GLU A 158 -0.08 6.74 17.58
C GLU A 158 -0.56 5.37 18.10
N GLU A 159 -1.34 5.37 19.19
CA GLU A 159 -1.82 4.16 19.83
C GLU A 159 -2.95 3.50 19.03
N CYS A 160 -2.78 2.23 18.67
CA CYS A 160 -3.82 1.44 18.00
C CYS A 160 -4.83 0.89 19.02
N ILE A 161 -6.06 1.41 19.01
CA ILE A 161 -7.12 0.99 19.95
C ILE A 161 -7.99 -0.08 19.29
N ILE A 162 -8.08 -1.28 19.88
CA ILE A 162 -8.85 -2.39 19.31
C ILE A 162 -10.27 -2.48 19.92
N THR A 163 -10.46 -1.97 21.13
CA THR A 163 -11.67 -2.17 21.95
C THR A 163 -12.64 -1.00 21.96
N ALA A 164 -12.25 0.14 21.38
CA ALA A 164 -13.03 1.37 21.35
C ALA A 164 -12.72 2.18 20.08
N PHE A 165 -13.45 3.27 19.89
CA PHE A 165 -13.23 4.17 18.75
C PHE A 165 -11.86 4.83 18.80
N GLN A 166 -11.27 5.09 17.63
CA GLN A 166 -9.95 5.69 17.54
C GLN A 166 -9.88 7.11 18.13
N ASN A 167 -8.71 7.46 18.65
CA ASN A 167 -8.42 8.80 19.16
C ASN A 167 -7.91 9.75 18.07
N ALA A 168 -7.44 9.21 16.95
CA ALA A 168 -7.00 9.97 15.80
C ALA A 168 -7.34 9.22 14.50
N TYR A 169 -7.58 9.98 13.44
CA TYR A 169 -7.68 9.46 12.07
C TYR A 169 -6.78 10.28 11.17
N TYR A 170 -6.22 9.66 10.13
CA TYR A 170 -5.24 10.31 9.26
C TYR A 170 -5.74 10.37 7.83
N TYR A 171 -5.65 11.56 7.22
CA TYR A 171 -6.01 11.74 5.82
C TYR A 171 -4.82 11.97 4.89
N THR A 172 -4.98 11.54 3.63
CA THR A 172 -4.07 11.84 2.50
C THR A 172 -4.84 12.49 1.36
N ASP A 173 -4.19 13.31 0.54
CA ASP A 173 -4.84 13.94 -0.62
C ASP A 173 -4.92 12.97 -1.80
N SER A 174 -4.02 11.98 -1.86
CA SER A 174 -4.09 10.88 -2.80
C SER A 174 -3.32 9.65 -2.30
N PHE A 175 -3.60 8.49 -2.88
CA PHE A 175 -2.79 7.29 -2.62
C PHE A 175 -1.35 7.41 -3.14
N ASP A 176 -1.11 8.26 -4.13
CA ASP A 176 0.25 8.53 -4.62
C ASP A 176 1.06 9.32 -3.59
N GLU A 177 0.46 10.33 -2.93
CA GLU A 177 1.09 11.03 -1.79
C GLU A 177 1.39 10.04 -0.64
N ALA A 178 0.42 9.18 -0.30
CA ALA A 178 0.60 8.17 0.75
C ALA A 178 1.78 7.24 0.44
N LYS A 179 1.88 6.78 -0.81
CA LYS A 179 2.95 5.93 -1.33
C LYS A 179 4.31 6.63 -1.28
N GLU A 180 4.40 7.88 -1.71
CA GLU A 180 5.64 8.66 -1.66
C GLU A 180 6.12 8.85 -0.21
N LYS A 181 5.22 9.24 0.69
CA LYS A 181 5.52 9.35 2.12
C LYS A 181 6.02 8.04 2.72
N MET A 182 5.39 6.91 2.38
CA MET A 182 5.85 5.60 2.81
C MET A 182 7.21 5.21 2.26
N ARG A 183 7.52 5.55 1.00
CA ARG A 183 8.86 5.33 0.43
C ARG A 183 9.92 6.15 1.15
N SER A 184 9.63 7.41 1.44
CA SER A 184 10.53 8.26 2.24
C SER A 184 10.75 7.72 3.65
N PHE A 185 9.70 7.23 4.31
CA PHE A 185 9.80 6.57 5.61
C PHE A 185 10.63 5.27 5.53
N ALA A 186 10.36 4.43 4.53
CA ALA A 186 11.05 3.15 4.34
C ALA A 186 12.56 3.32 4.09
N ASN A 187 13.00 4.44 3.51
CA ASN A 187 14.43 4.75 3.34
C ASN A 187 15.18 4.97 4.66
N ARG A 188 14.47 5.23 5.76
CA ARG A 188 15.05 5.40 7.10
C ARG A 188 15.18 4.08 7.87
N ILE A 189 14.49 3.04 7.42
CA ILE A 189 14.56 1.70 8.01
C ILE A 189 15.95 1.14 7.76
N GLN A 190 16.67 0.81 8.83
CA GLN A 190 18.04 0.34 8.77
C GLN A 190 18.10 -1.11 8.26
N ARG A 191 18.52 -1.29 7.00
CA ARG A 191 18.83 -2.60 6.41
C ARG A 191 20.00 -2.51 5.43
N PRO A 192 20.88 -3.53 5.38
CA PRO A 192 22.11 -3.48 4.56
C PRO A 192 21.87 -3.75 3.06
N PHE A 193 20.62 -3.71 2.59
CA PHE A 193 20.26 -4.03 1.22
C PHE A 193 18.96 -3.33 0.79
N GLY A 194 18.82 -3.09 -0.51
CA GLY A 194 17.53 -2.77 -1.13
C GLY A 194 16.75 -4.04 -1.48
N VAL A 195 15.44 -3.91 -1.69
CA VAL A 195 14.59 -4.99 -2.20
C VAL A 195 13.80 -4.51 -3.41
N ARG A 196 13.63 -5.40 -4.39
CA ARG A 196 12.74 -5.20 -5.54
C ARG A 196 11.83 -6.40 -5.68
N TYR A 197 10.54 -6.16 -5.90
CA TYR A 197 9.63 -7.22 -6.31
C TYR A 197 9.75 -7.50 -7.81
N ASN A 198 9.99 -8.74 -8.18
CA ASN A 198 9.93 -9.21 -9.56
C ASN A 198 8.54 -9.82 -9.84
N PRO A 199 7.67 -9.15 -10.63
CA PRO A 199 6.32 -9.62 -10.87
C PRO A 199 6.25 -10.84 -11.80
N TYR A 200 7.29 -11.13 -12.59
CA TYR A 200 7.32 -12.26 -13.52
C TYR A 200 7.54 -13.57 -12.78
N THR A 201 8.48 -13.59 -11.84
CA THR A 201 8.81 -14.76 -11.01
C THR A 201 8.10 -14.75 -9.66
N GLN A 202 7.42 -13.66 -9.32
CA GLN A 202 6.79 -13.44 -8.01
C GLN A 202 7.76 -13.60 -6.84
N SER A 203 8.99 -13.13 -7.03
CA SER A 203 10.08 -13.22 -6.04
C SER A 203 10.55 -11.83 -5.62
N VAL A 204 11.24 -11.77 -4.48
CA VAL A 204 11.94 -10.56 -4.04
C VAL A 204 13.42 -10.69 -4.37
N GLU A 205 13.92 -9.74 -5.13
CA GLU A 205 15.34 -9.58 -5.47
C GLU A 205 16.01 -8.69 -4.43
N VAL A 206 17.05 -9.22 -3.79
CA VAL A 206 17.85 -8.47 -2.82
C VAL A 206 18.96 -7.73 -3.54
N LEU A 207 18.89 -6.40 -3.57
CA LEU A 207 19.85 -5.48 -4.17
C LEU A 207 20.97 -5.19 -3.16
N SER A 208 21.92 -6.13 -3.06
CA SER A 208 22.99 -6.12 -2.04
C SER A 208 24.37 -5.73 -2.57
N ASN A 209 24.55 -5.59 -3.88
CA ASN A 209 25.84 -5.27 -4.49
C ASN A 209 25.68 -4.54 -5.83
N ALA A 210 26.78 -3.97 -6.32
CA ALA A 210 26.80 -3.20 -7.56
C ALA A 210 26.38 -4.01 -8.79
N GLU A 211 26.76 -5.29 -8.87
CA GLU A 211 26.43 -6.16 -10.01
C GLU A 211 24.91 -6.32 -10.18
N LYS A 212 24.20 -6.64 -9.09
CA LYS A 212 22.74 -6.75 -9.11
C LYS A 212 22.04 -5.43 -9.44
N ILE A 213 22.58 -4.31 -8.96
CA ILE A 213 22.08 -2.97 -9.28
C ILE A 213 22.28 -2.68 -10.78
N VAL A 214 23.42 -3.03 -11.35
CA VAL A 214 23.70 -2.85 -12.79
C VAL A 214 22.75 -3.71 -13.65
N THR A 215 22.45 -4.95 -13.24
CA THR A 215 21.44 -5.78 -13.93
C THR A 215 20.09 -5.10 -13.96
N LEU A 216 19.61 -4.59 -12.81
CA LEU A 216 18.36 -3.83 -12.72
C LEU A 216 18.37 -2.57 -13.60
N VAL A 217 19.45 -1.79 -13.57
CA VAL A 217 19.58 -0.58 -14.40
C VAL A 217 19.53 -0.93 -15.89
N SER A 218 20.13 -2.06 -16.30
CA SER A 218 20.07 -2.53 -17.69
C SER A 218 18.65 -2.90 -18.12
N GLU A 219 17.87 -3.53 -17.24
CA GLU A 219 16.45 -3.82 -17.49
C GLU A 219 15.64 -2.53 -17.64
N LEU A 220 15.78 -1.59 -16.70
CA LEU A 220 15.10 -0.29 -16.74
C LEU A 220 15.43 0.51 -18.01
N ARG A 221 16.68 0.43 -18.49
CA ARG A 221 17.06 1.04 -19.76
C ARG A 221 16.31 0.43 -20.95
N GLY A 222 16.00 -0.86 -20.90
CA GLY A 222 15.14 -1.53 -21.87
C GLY A 222 13.73 -0.93 -21.88
N ASP A 223 13.13 -0.77 -20.70
CA ASP A 223 11.80 -0.17 -20.56
C ASP A 223 11.78 1.30 -21.03
N LEU A 224 12.82 2.08 -20.70
CA LEU A 224 12.97 3.45 -21.20
C LEU A 224 13.08 3.51 -22.73
N CYS A 225 13.73 2.53 -23.36
CA CYS A 225 13.78 2.43 -24.82
C CYS A 225 12.38 2.20 -25.42
N ILE A 226 11.55 1.37 -24.78
CA ILE A 226 10.16 1.14 -25.19
C ILE A 226 9.37 2.46 -25.11
N VAL A 227 9.48 3.19 -24.00
CA VAL A 227 8.83 4.50 -23.82
C VAL A 227 9.29 5.49 -24.89
N SER A 228 10.59 5.61 -25.12
CA SER A 228 11.16 6.51 -26.14
C SER A 228 10.65 6.18 -27.55
N ASN A 229 10.60 4.89 -27.91
CA ASN A 229 10.07 4.45 -29.19
C ASN A 229 8.57 4.72 -29.35
N ALA A 230 7.79 4.56 -28.28
CA ALA A 230 6.36 4.89 -28.28
C ALA A 230 6.15 6.40 -28.46
N LEU A 231 6.90 7.24 -27.74
CA LEU A 231 6.84 8.69 -27.87
C LEU A 231 7.15 9.16 -29.29
N ARG A 232 8.19 8.61 -29.92
CA ARG A 232 8.53 8.94 -31.32
C ARG A 232 7.39 8.60 -32.28
N LYS A 233 6.75 7.43 -32.11
CA LYS A 233 5.63 7.00 -32.96
C LYS A 233 4.41 7.90 -32.78
N ILE A 234 4.09 8.27 -31.55
CA ILE A 234 2.93 9.12 -31.24
C ILE A 234 3.20 10.54 -31.74
N HIS A 235 4.37 11.11 -31.49
CA HIS A 235 4.73 12.46 -31.96
C HIS A 235 4.69 12.57 -33.50
N ALA A 236 5.04 11.50 -34.22
CA ALA A 236 4.91 11.46 -35.68
C ALA A 236 3.45 11.42 -36.19
N GLN A 237 2.48 11.14 -35.31
CA GLN A 237 1.05 11.08 -35.63
C GLN A 237 0.26 12.24 -35.01
N ASP A 238 0.77 12.83 -33.93
CA ASP A 238 0.13 13.89 -33.16
C ASP A 238 1.21 14.85 -32.62
N GLU A 239 1.34 16.01 -33.27
CA GLU A 239 2.30 17.06 -32.90
C GLU A 239 1.96 17.75 -31.57
N THR A 240 0.77 17.50 -30.99
CA THR A 240 0.35 18.13 -29.72
C THR A 240 0.89 17.43 -28.48
N VAL A 241 1.57 16.29 -28.64
CA VAL A 241 2.19 15.57 -27.52
C VAL A 241 3.41 16.34 -27.01
N ASP A 242 3.33 16.76 -25.75
CA ASP A 242 4.40 17.42 -25.02
C ASP A 242 5.50 16.41 -24.62
N VAL A 243 6.39 16.15 -25.56
CA VAL A 243 7.55 15.25 -25.39
C VAL A 243 8.51 15.78 -24.32
N GLU A 244 8.61 17.10 -24.15
CA GLU A 244 9.54 17.75 -23.22
C GLU A 244 9.12 17.49 -21.77
N SER A 245 7.84 17.68 -21.43
CA SER A 245 7.31 17.34 -20.11
C SER A 245 7.48 15.86 -19.76
N ILE A 246 7.24 14.96 -20.72
CA ILE A 246 7.41 13.51 -20.49
C ILE A 246 8.88 13.15 -20.28
N THR A 247 9.80 13.80 -21.01
CA THR A 247 11.26 13.60 -20.83
C THR A 247 11.74 14.12 -19.48
N ASN A 248 11.17 15.24 -19.00
CA ASN A 248 11.49 15.79 -17.68
C ASN A 248 11.05 14.87 -16.54
N LEU A 249 9.91 14.19 -16.65
CA LEU A 249 9.47 13.17 -15.67
C LEU A 249 10.47 12.02 -15.51
N LEU A 250 11.17 11.64 -16.59
CA LEU A 250 12.19 10.61 -16.56
C LEU A 250 13.46 11.07 -15.84
N HIS A 251 13.82 12.35 -15.96
CA HIS A 251 14.99 12.92 -15.31
C HIS A 251 14.79 13.19 -13.81
N SER A 252 13.60 13.62 -13.38
CA SER A 252 13.33 13.94 -11.97
C SER A 252 13.30 12.72 -11.05
N GLY A 253 13.03 11.53 -11.59
CA GLY A 253 12.96 10.29 -10.79
C GLY A 253 14.32 9.70 -10.37
N ILE A 254 15.44 10.20 -10.89
CA ILE A 254 16.79 9.67 -10.64
C ILE A 254 17.62 10.74 -9.93
N GLN A 255 17.49 10.84 -8.60
CA GLN A 255 18.43 11.60 -7.77
C GLN A 255 19.16 10.62 -6.84
N VAL A 256 20.43 10.35 -7.15
CA VAL A 256 21.33 9.65 -6.24
C VAL A 256 22.04 10.73 -5.43
N GLN A 257 21.60 10.95 -4.18
CA GLN A 257 22.40 11.75 -3.24
C GLN A 257 23.59 10.89 -2.82
N GLY A 258 24.77 11.20 -3.35
CA GLY A 258 26.02 10.72 -2.77
C GLY A 258 26.32 11.57 -1.54
N ASP A 259 26.42 10.93 -0.38
CA ASP A 259 26.94 11.59 0.82
C ASP A 259 28.39 12.04 0.53
N GLN A 260 28.57 13.33 0.24
CA GLN A 260 29.88 13.98 0.33
C GLN A 260 30.16 14.22 1.82
N HIS A 261 30.72 13.22 2.48
CA HIS A 261 31.52 13.44 3.69
C HIS A 261 32.87 14.00 3.25
N ASP A 262 32.92 15.29 2.93
CA ASP A 262 34.19 16.00 2.87
C ASP A 262 34.64 16.30 4.30
N GLN A 263 35.80 15.70 4.59
CA GLN A 263 36.63 15.92 5.75
C GLN A 263 36.93 17.42 5.92
N GLN A 264 36.52 18.00 7.05
CA GLN A 264 37.20 19.18 7.58
C GLN A 264 38.19 18.70 8.64
N GLU A 265 39.38 18.31 8.18
CA GLU A 265 40.61 18.52 8.94
C GLU A 265 41.10 19.95 8.67
N GLN A 266 40.95 20.84 9.65
CA GLN A 266 41.97 21.80 10.13
C GLN A 266 41.42 22.65 11.28
#